data_AF-A0A6A4UXA4-F1
#
_entry.id   AF-A0A6A4UXA4-F1
#
_cell.length_a   1.000
_cell.length_b   1.000
_cell.length_c   1.000
_cell.angle_alpha   90.00
_cell.angle_beta   90.00
_cell.angle_gamma   90.00
#
_symmetry.space_group_name_H-M   'P 1'
#
loop_
_entity.id
_entity.type
_entity.pdbx_description
1 polymer ?
#
loop_
_entity_poly.entity_id
_entity_poly.type
_entity_poly.pdbx_seq_one_letter_code
_entity_poly.pdbx_strand_id
1 'polypeptide(L)'
;MTKRGTVWTNNIILTFDSTDLPSEIRVGYVKVRVRPFVPAPMRCFRCQRFGHTKDNCRGRPTCSKCASQDHTDETCDSETPRCVNCGEGQTPHSAYDRSCPAYVKEKEIMTIKATRNLSFKEAREVYNQSHPKTSYAQKPPQLLTSPGGHRSRVTQQGLRVRIGEEPCERRHVERDGVTDRR
;
A
#
# COMPACT_ATOMS: atom_id res chain seq x y z
N MET A 1 -11.57 17.50 -20.99
CA MET A 1 -11.44 16.07 -20.67
C MET A 1 -10.63 15.40 -21.78
N THR A 2 -9.33 15.24 -21.61
CA THR A 2 -8.51 14.52 -22.59
C THR A 2 -8.81 13.03 -22.46
N LYS A 3 -9.40 12.44 -23.51
CA LYS A 3 -9.51 10.98 -23.65
C LYS A 3 -8.10 10.41 -23.51
N ARG A 4 -7.79 9.75 -22.38
CA ARG A 4 -6.56 8.97 -22.27
C ARG A 4 -6.61 7.96 -23.41
N GLY A 5 -5.60 7.99 -24.29
CA GLY A 5 -5.53 7.10 -25.44
C GLY A 5 -5.67 5.65 -25.00
N THR A 6 -6.38 4.84 -25.79
CA THR A 6 -6.54 3.41 -25.56
C THR A 6 -5.15 2.76 -25.61
N VAL A 7 -4.68 2.27 -24.47
CA VAL A 7 -3.44 1.48 -24.38
C VAL A 7 -3.82 0.02 -24.61
N TRP A 8 -3.17 -0.64 -25.58
CA TRP A 8 -3.34 -2.07 -25.77
C TRP A 8 -2.78 -2.82 -24.56
N THR A 9 -3.62 -3.61 -23.90
CA THR A 9 -3.20 -4.46 -22.78
C THR A 9 -3.67 -5.89 -23.02
N ASN A 10 -2.89 -6.87 -22.55
CA ASN A 10 -3.25 -8.28 -22.61
C ASN A 10 -4.29 -8.69 -21.53
N ASN A 11 -4.90 -7.72 -20.84
CA ASN A 11 -5.86 -7.98 -19.76
C ASN A 11 -7.28 -7.74 -20.25
N ILE A 12 -8.17 -8.68 -19.97
CA ILE A 12 -9.60 -8.58 -20.29
C ILE A 12 -10.37 -8.50 -18.98
N ILE A 13 -11.25 -7.51 -18.86
CA ILE A 13 -12.20 -7.39 -17.75
C ILE A 13 -13.55 -7.91 -18.25
N LEU A 14 -14.10 -8.88 -17.53
CA LEU A 14 -15.41 -9.46 -17.82
C LEU A 14 -16.40 -9.03 -16.76
N THR A 15 -17.62 -8.71 -17.18
CA THR A 15 -18.74 -8.40 -16.30
C THR A 15 -19.77 -9.50 -16.44
N PHE A 16 -20.27 -10.00 -15.30
CA PHE A 16 -21.27 -11.06 -15.24
C PHE A 16 -22.54 -10.49 -14.60
N ASP A 17 -23.70 -10.96 -15.04
CA ASP A 17 -24.99 -10.55 -14.47
C ASP A 17 -25.35 -11.32 -13.17
N SER A 18 -24.43 -12.16 -12.69
CA SER A 18 -24.55 -12.94 -11.45
C SER A 18 -23.89 -12.25 -10.27
N THR A 19 -24.44 -12.45 -9.07
CA THR A 19 -23.82 -12.00 -7.80
C THR A 19 -22.57 -12.79 -7.45
N ASP A 20 -22.54 -14.07 -7.83
CA ASP A 20 -21.42 -14.96 -7.55
C ASP A 20 -20.51 -15.08 -8.77
N LEU A 21 -19.21 -14.93 -8.53
CA LEU A 21 -18.19 -14.99 -9.55
C LEU A 21 -17.90 -16.47 -9.90
N PRO A 22 -18.05 -16.90 -11.17
CA PRO A 22 -17.70 -18.25 -11.57
C PRO A 22 -16.19 -18.48 -11.41
N SER A 23 -15.77 -19.67 -10.99
CA SER A 23 -14.35 -20.00 -10.84
C SER A 23 -13.64 -20.20 -12.18
N GLU A 24 -14.39 -20.60 -13.21
CA GLU A 24 -13.89 -20.89 -14.56
C GLU A 24 -14.95 -20.49 -15.60
N ILE A 25 -14.48 -19.98 -16.73
CA ILE A 25 -15.29 -19.75 -17.93
C ILE A 25 -14.65 -20.46 -19.13
N ARG A 26 -15.47 -20.77 -20.14
CA ARG A 26 -14.99 -21.26 -21.42
C ARG A 26 -15.00 -20.13 -22.43
N VAL A 27 -13.85 -19.88 -23.05
CA VAL A 27 -13.70 -18.94 -24.17
C VAL A 27 -13.25 -19.77 -25.36
N GLY A 28 -14.16 -20.02 -26.30
CA GLY A 28 -13.97 -21.01 -27.35
C GLY A 28 -13.70 -22.41 -26.76
N TYR A 29 -12.54 -22.98 -27.10
CA TYR A 29 -12.11 -24.30 -26.62
C TYR A 29 -11.24 -24.26 -25.36
N VAL A 30 -10.96 -23.08 -24.82
CA VAL A 30 -10.06 -22.89 -23.67
C VAL A 30 -10.86 -22.62 -22.40
N LYS A 31 -10.45 -23.28 -21.31
CA LYS A 31 -10.93 -23.02 -19.96
C LYS A 31 -10.04 -21.97 -19.28
N VAL A 32 -10.64 -20.89 -18.80
CA VAL A 32 -9.92 -19.76 -18.18
C VAL A 32 -10.42 -19.58 -16.76
N ARG A 33 -9.49 -19.56 -15.80
CA ARG A 33 -9.80 -19.24 -14.41
C ARG A 33 -10.12 -17.76 -14.26
N VAL A 34 -11.22 -17.45 -13.60
CA VAL A 34 -11.63 -16.08 -13.31
C VAL A 34 -11.11 -15.68 -11.93
N ARG A 35 -10.72 -14.42 -11.78
CA ARG A 35 -10.31 -13.82 -10.51
C ARG A 35 -11.11 -12.54 -10.29
N PRO A 36 -11.48 -12.22 -9.03
CA PRO A 36 -12.12 -10.95 -8.72
C PRO A 36 -11.27 -9.78 -9.21
N PHE A 37 -11.91 -8.81 -9.87
CA PHE A 37 -11.25 -7.58 -10.27
C PHE A 37 -11.19 -6.63 -9.06
N VAL A 38 -9.97 -6.30 -8.62
CA VAL A 38 -9.74 -5.31 -7.57
C VAL A 38 -9.29 -4.00 -8.22
N PRO A 39 -10.17 -2.99 -8.34
CA PRO A 39 -9.77 -1.69 -8.86
C PRO A 39 -8.78 -1.00 -7.90
N ALA A 40 -7.92 -0.15 -8.46
CA ALA A 40 -7.04 0.68 -7.65
C ALA A 40 -7.85 1.73 -6.85
N PRO A 41 -7.43 2.07 -5.62
CA PRO A 41 -8.06 3.14 -4.83
C PRO A 41 -8.22 4.44 -5.61
N MET A 42 -9.45 4.93 -5.67
CA MET A 42 -9.76 6.18 -6.36
C MET A 42 -9.27 7.36 -5.53
N ARG A 43 -8.24 8.05 -6.04
CA ARG A 43 -7.75 9.32 -5.49
C ARG A 43 -8.39 10.50 -6.23
N CYS A 44 -8.92 11.45 -5.48
CA CYS A 44 -9.39 12.71 -6.03
C CYS A 44 -8.21 13.57 -6.52
N PHE A 45 -8.16 13.90 -7.80
CA PHE A 45 -7.10 14.75 -8.37
C PHE A 45 -7.20 16.24 -7.97
N ARG A 46 -8.23 16.64 -7.22
CA ARG A 46 -8.36 18.00 -6.67
C ARG A 46 -7.81 18.08 -5.25
N CYS A 47 -8.37 17.32 -4.32
CA CYS A 47 -8.01 17.41 -2.90
C CYS A 47 -7.08 16.28 -2.42
N GLN A 48 -6.69 15.36 -3.31
CA GLN A 48 -5.80 14.22 -3.03
C GLN A 48 -6.33 13.16 -2.06
N ARG A 49 -7.56 13.31 -1.55
CA ARG A 49 -8.23 12.33 -0.67
C ARG A 49 -8.84 11.18 -1.46
N PHE A 50 -8.98 10.02 -0.81
CA PHE A 50 -9.60 8.83 -1.40
C PHE A 50 -11.13 8.87 -1.36
N GLY A 51 -11.77 8.15 -2.28
CA GLY A 51 -13.20 7.81 -2.21
C GLY A 51 -14.15 8.69 -3.02
N HIS A 52 -13.65 9.69 -3.76
CA HIS A 52 -14.49 10.50 -4.66
C HIS A 52 -13.71 11.01 -5.87
N THR A 53 -14.44 11.36 -6.93
CA THR A 53 -13.90 11.97 -8.15
C THR A 53 -13.71 13.47 -7.99
N LYS A 54 -12.98 14.08 -8.92
CA LYS A 54 -12.80 15.54 -8.99
C LYS A 54 -14.15 16.28 -9.06
N ASP A 55 -15.10 15.74 -9.81
CA ASP A 55 -16.38 16.40 -10.09
C ASP A 55 -17.30 16.44 -8.86
N ASN A 56 -17.21 15.44 -7.98
CA ASN A 56 -17.93 15.42 -6.71
C ASN A 56 -17.08 15.95 -5.53
N CYS A 57 -15.97 16.62 -5.81
CA CYS A 57 -15.06 17.09 -4.77
C CYS A 57 -15.53 18.40 -4.15
N ARG A 58 -15.79 18.36 -2.84
CA ARG A 58 -16.09 19.52 -1.98
C ARG A 58 -14.85 20.11 -1.31
N GLY A 59 -13.68 19.50 -1.53
CA GLY A 59 -12.41 19.93 -0.93
C GLY A 59 -11.72 21.04 -1.71
N ARG A 60 -10.77 21.70 -1.04
CA ARG A 60 -9.86 22.66 -1.68
C ARG A 60 -8.84 21.95 -2.57
N PRO A 61 -8.34 22.60 -3.64
CA PRO A 61 -7.23 22.07 -4.41
C PRO A 61 -6.02 21.89 -3.49
N THR A 62 -5.33 20.76 -3.61
CA THR A 62 -4.20 20.41 -2.76
C THR A 62 -3.12 19.78 -3.61
N CYS A 63 -1.89 20.25 -3.41
CA CYS A 63 -0.70 19.77 -4.10
C CYS A 63 -0.47 18.28 -3.79
N SER A 64 -0.27 17.45 -4.82
CA SER A 64 -0.06 16.01 -4.67
C SER A 64 1.32 15.65 -4.12
N LYS A 65 2.29 16.56 -4.22
CA LYS A 65 3.67 16.38 -3.73
C LYS A 65 3.83 16.73 -2.26
N CYS A 66 3.31 17.87 -1.82
CA CYS A 66 3.57 18.43 -0.48
C CYS A 66 2.33 18.73 0.37
N ALA A 67 1.13 18.43 -0.14
CA ALA A 67 -0.14 18.69 0.54
C ALA A 67 -0.46 20.18 0.87
N SER A 68 0.29 21.15 0.32
CA SER A 68 -0.05 22.58 0.38
C SER A 68 -1.27 22.90 -0.49
N GLN A 69 -1.98 23.98 -0.14
CA GLN A 69 -3.12 24.53 -0.90
C GLN A 69 -2.77 25.84 -1.63
N ASP A 70 -1.53 26.31 -1.49
CA ASP A 70 -1.11 27.65 -1.92
C ASP A 70 -0.68 27.67 -3.40
N HIS A 71 -0.39 26.48 -3.96
CA HIS A 71 0.13 26.33 -5.31
C HIS A 71 -0.39 25.07 -6.00
N THR A 72 -0.05 24.93 -7.28
CA THR A 72 -0.37 23.75 -8.11
C THR A 72 0.80 22.78 -8.20
N ASP A 73 0.56 21.52 -8.55
CA ASP A 73 1.61 20.49 -8.67
C ASP A 73 2.79 20.87 -9.59
N GLU A 74 2.52 21.73 -10.58
CA GLU A 74 3.47 22.24 -11.57
C GLU A 74 4.42 23.29 -10.98
N THR A 75 3.93 24.11 -10.05
CA THR A 75 4.66 25.22 -9.41
C THR A 75 5.08 24.84 -7.98
N CYS A 76 5.31 23.55 -7.73
CA CYS A 76 5.66 23.04 -6.41
C CYS A 76 7.18 22.93 -6.27
N ASP A 77 7.75 23.81 -5.45
CA ASP A 77 9.19 23.87 -5.12
C ASP A 77 9.53 23.19 -3.79
N SER A 78 8.59 22.43 -3.22
CA SER A 78 8.80 21.75 -1.94
C SER A 78 9.78 20.58 -2.10
N GLU A 79 10.93 20.66 -1.44
CA GLU A 79 11.92 19.58 -1.40
C GLU A 79 11.47 18.39 -0.55
N THR A 80 10.58 18.63 0.42
CA THR A 80 10.06 17.59 1.30
C THR A 80 8.65 17.17 0.86
N PRO A 81 8.47 15.94 0.35
CA PRO A 81 7.15 15.46 -0.03
C PRO A 81 6.33 15.08 1.20
N ARG A 82 5.04 15.42 1.15
CA ARG A 82 4.07 15.16 2.21
C ARG A 82 2.74 14.74 1.60
N CYS A 83 2.20 13.64 2.13
CA CYS A 83 0.91 13.12 1.74
C CYS A 83 -0.22 13.68 2.63
N VAL A 84 -1.31 14.17 2.01
CA VAL A 84 -2.49 14.70 2.73
C VAL A 84 -3.23 13.62 3.54
N ASN A 85 -3.08 12.36 3.16
CA ASN A 85 -3.79 11.23 3.77
C ASN A 85 -3.01 10.59 4.93
N CYS A 86 -1.76 11.00 5.13
CA CYS A 86 -0.89 10.48 6.16
C CYS A 86 -0.65 11.53 7.25
N GLY A 87 -0.56 11.08 8.50
CA GLY A 87 -0.22 11.93 9.63
C GLY A 87 1.27 12.28 9.69
N GLU A 88 1.61 13.15 10.63
CA GLU A 88 2.99 13.46 11.00
C GLU A 88 3.73 12.19 11.48
N GLY A 89 5.05 12.13 11.27
CA GLY A 89 5.88 10.99 11.67
C GLY A 89 5.95 9.84 10.67
N GLN A 90 5.35 9.97 9.48
CA GLN A 90 5.58 9.05 8.35
C GLN A 90 6.80 9.49 7.54
N THR A 91 7.43 8.54 6.84
CA THR A 91 8.50 8.85 5.88
C THR A 91 7.98 9.86 4.85
N PRO A 92 8.79 10.86 4.44
CA PRO A 92 8.38 11.80 3.40
C PRO A 92 7.99 11.08 2.12
N HIS A 93 6.77 11.31 1.62
CA HIS A 93 6.23 10.70 0.41
C HIS A 93 5.08 11.53 -0.15
N SER A 94 4.86 11.43 -1.46
CA SER A 94 3.79 12.10 -2.20
C SER A 94 2.46 11.34 -2.06
N ALA A 95 1.35 12.02 -2.33
CA ALA A 95 0.01 11.43 -2.23
C ALA A 95 -0.28 10.32 -3.26
N TYR A 96 0.53 10.21 -4.33
CA TYR A 96 0.40 9.18 -5.36
C TYR A 96 1.33 7.97 -5.15
N ASP A 97 2.16 7.97 -4.11
CA ASP A 97 3.12 6.90 -3.86
C ASP A 97 2.41 5.60 -3.44
N ARG A 98 2.81 4.48 -4.07
CA ARG A 98 2.20 3.17 -3.80
C ARG A 98 2.62 2.56 -2.47
N SER A 99 3.69 3.08 -1.86
CA SER A 99 4.15 2.74 -0.51
C SER A 99 3.43 3.54 0.59
N CYS A 100 2.56 4.49 0.22
CA CYS A 100 1.80 5.27 1.17
C CYS A 100 0.94 4.37 2.09
N PRO A 101 1.07 4.45 3.43
CA PRO A 101 0.29 3.62 4.35
C PRO A 101 -1.22 3.76 4.17
N ALA A 102 -1.70 4.98 3.90
CA ALA A 102 -3.10 5.23 3.62
C ALA A 102 -3.56 4.57 2.30
N TYR A 103 -2.72 4.58 1.27
CA TYR A 103 -3.00 3.90 0.00
C TYR A 103 -3.05 2.37 0.18
N VAL A 104 -2.08 1.80 0.91
CA VAL A 104 -2.02 0.36 1.20
C VAL A 104 -3.29 -0.08 1.93
N LYS A 105 -3.70 0.67 2.96
CA LYS A 105 -4.95 0.46 3.67
C LYS A 105 -6.18 0.48 2.75
N GLU A 106 -6.34 1.52 1.93
CA GLU A 106 -7.49 1.61 1.02
C GLU A 106 -7.47 0.49 -0.01
N LYS A 107 -6.30 0.09 -0.51
CA LYS A 107 -6.15 -1.04 -1.43
C LYS A 107 -6.59 -2.36 -0.80
N GLU A 108 -6.27 -2.57 0.47
CA GLU A 108 -6.70 -3.75 1.21
C GLU A 108 -8.22 -3.76 1.42
N ILE A 109 -8.81 -2.63 1.81
CA ILE A 109 -10.27 -2.48 1.92
C ILE A 109 -10.96 -2.79 0.58
N MET A 110 -10.43 -2.28 -0.54
CA MET A 110 -10.97 -2.60 -1.87
C MET A 110 -10.80 -4.08 -2.23
N THR A 111 -9.71 -4.71 -1.79
CA THR A 111 -9.49 -6.15 -1.97
C THR A 111 -10.51 -6.96 -1.18
N ILE A 112 -10.75 -6.64 0.10
CA ILE A 112 -11.77 -7.28 0.94
C ILE A 112 -13.15 -7.14 0.31
N LYS A 113 -13.49 -5.92 -0.14
CA LYS A 113 -14.75 -5.63 -0.83
C LYS A 113 -14.97 -6.55 -2.04
N ALA A 114 -13.98 -6.63 -2.92
CA ALA A 114 -14.08 -7.40 -4.16
C ALA A 114 -14.02 -8.92 -3.95
N THR A 115 -13.23 -9.39 -2.98
CA THR A 115 -13.03 -10.83 -2.73
C THR A 115 -14.13 -11.46 -1.90
N ARG A 116 -14.75 -10.71 -0.98
CA ARG A 116 -15.81 -11.19 -0.10
C ARG A 116 -17.21 -10.74 -0.51
N ASN A 117 -17.31 -10.03 -1.64
CA ASN A 117 -18.55 -9.47 -2.17
C ASN A 117 -19.33 -8.63 -1.12
N LEU A 118 -18.62 -7.74 -0.44
CA LEU A 118 -19.19 -6.91 0.64
C LEU A 118 -19.45 -5.48 0.17
N SER A 119 -20.31 -4.75 0.88
CA SER A 119 -20.38 -3.31 0.75
C SER A 119 -19.07 -2.65 1.22
N PHE A 120 -18.83 -1.41 0.79
CA PHE A 120 -17.62 -0.68 1.20
C PHE A 120 -17.55 -0.48 2.73
N LYS A 121 -18.70 -0.29 3.38
CA LYS A 121 -18.79 -0.11 4.83
C LYS A 121 -18.38 -1.38 5.57
N GLU A 122 -18.95 -2.52 5.20
CA GLU A 122 -18.62 -3.83 5.79
C GLU A 122 -17.16 -4.20 5.56
N ALA A 123 -16.63 -3.98 4.36
CA ALA A 123 -15.22 -4.24 4.06
C ALA A 123 -14.28 -3.42 4.97
N ARG A 124 -14.65 -2.19 5.30
CA ARG A 124 -13.89 -1.34 6.24
C ARG A 124 -13.98 -1.83 7.68
N GLU A 125 -15.13 -2.36 8.09
CA GLU A 125 -15.31 -2.97 9.41
C GLU A 125 -14.44 -4.22 9.56
N VAL A 126 -14.43 -5.11 8.57
CA VAL A 126 -13.53 -6.28 8.50
C VAL A 126 -12.05 -5.89 8.56
N TYR A 127 -11.66 -4.83 7.84
CA TYR A 127 -10.31 -4.30 7.93
C TYR A 127 -9.98 -3.82 9.35
N ASN A 128 -10.88 -3.07 9.99
CA ASN A 128 -10.64 -2.56 11.35
C ASN A 128 -10.59 -3.68 12.40
N GLN A 129 -11.33 -4.77 12.20
CA GLN A 129 -11.30 -5.96 13.07
C GLN A 129 -9.97 -6.71 12.97
N SER A 130 -9.39 -6.81 11.76
CA SER A 130 -8.09 -7.44 11.54
C SER A 130 -6.90 -6.54 11.89
N HIS A 131 -7.10 -5.22 11.92
CA HIS A 131 -6.09 -4.22 12.25
C HIS A 131 -6.54 -3.34 13.42
N PRO A 132 -6.60 -3.88 14.66
CA PRO A 132 -7.01 -3.11 15.82
C PRO A 132 -6.03 -1.95 16.04
N LYS A 133 -6.56 -0.72 16.11
CA LYS A 133 -5.75 0.44 16.45
C LYS A 133 -5.35 0.34 17.92
N THR A 134 -4.05 0.42 18.20
CA THR A 134 -3.56 0.60 19.56
C THR A 134 -4.07 1.95 20.07
N SER A 135 -5.07 1.93 20.95
CA SER A 135 -5.59 3.14 21.56
C SER A 135 -4.59 3.65 22.61
N TYR A 136 -4.45 4.97 22.76
CA TYR A 136 -3.64 5.58 23.82
C TYR A 136 -4.02 5.05 25.23
N ALA A 137 -5.27 4.61 25.42
CA ALA A 137 -5.75 4.01 26.66
C ALA A 137 -5.13 2.63 26.99
N GLN A 138 -4.50 1.96 26.01
CA GLN A 138 -3.87 0.65 26.21
C GLN A 138 -2.36 0.74 26.44
N LYS A 139 -1.77 1.93 26.42
CA LYS A 139 -0.36 2.12 26.76
C LYS A 139 -0.24 2.18 28.29
N PRO A 140 0.33 1.18 28.98
CA PRO A 140 0.58 1.30 30.41
C PRO A 140 1.47 2.54 30.63
N PRO A 141 1.24 3.33 31.70
CA PRO A 141 2.09 4.47 32.01
C PRO A 141 3.55 4.00 32.09
N GLN A 142 4.40 4.56 31.23
CA GLN A 142 5.84 4.39 31.35
C GLN A 142 6.23 5.06 32.66
N LEU A 143 6.48 4.27 33.70
CA LEU A 143 6.99 4.77 34.97
C LEU A 143 8.32 5.46 34.69
N LEU A 144 8.35 6.78 34.89
CA LEU A 144 9.56 7.59 34.83
C LEU A 144 10.51 7.10 35.93
N THR A 145 11.51 6.30 35.58
CA THR A 145 12.63 6.04 36.49
C THR A 145 13.58 7.22 36.43
N SER A 146 13.54 8.05 37.48
CA SER A 146 14.49 9.15 37.66
C SER A 146 15.94 8.63 37.74
N PRO A 147 16.92 9.40 37.24
CA PRO A 147 18.32 9.00 37.26
C PRO A 147 18.92 9.22 38.66
N GLY A 148 19.07 8.13 39.43
CA GLY A 148 19.84 8.10 40.66
C GLY A 148 21.11 7.27 40.44
N GLY A 149 22.26 7.93 40.37
CA GLY A 149 23.55 7.27 40.20
C GLY A 149 24.04 6.61 41.48
N HIS A 150 24.52 5.38 41.37
CA HIS A 150 25.64 4.86 42.17
C HIS A 150 26.46 3.90 41.31
N ARG A 151 27.75 4.24 41.17
CA ARG A 151 28.78 3.43 40.50
C ARG A 151 29.02 2.16 41.31
N SER A 152 28.68 1.01 40.76
CA SER A 152 29.21 -0.28 41.22
C SER A 152 29.89 -0.96 40.04
N ARG A 153 31.21 -1.01 40.13
CA ARG A 153 32.13 -1.68 39.22
C ARG A 153 32.01 -3.18 39.49
N VAL A 154 31.32 -3.92 38.63
CA VAL A 154 31.30 -5.38 38.67
C VAL A 154 31.91 -5.95 37.40
N THR A 155 32.88 -6.82 37.65
CA THR A 155 33.86 -7.44 36.77
C THR A 155 33.23 -8.11 35.55
N GLN A 156 33.80 -7.84 34.37
CA GLN A 156 33.47 -8.53 33.14
C GLN A 156 34.02 -9.96 33.19
N GLN A 157 33.14 -10.95 33.15
CA GLN A 157 33.48 -12.30 32.72
C GLN A 157 32.51 -12.70 31.62
N GLY A 158 33.08 -12.90 30.44
CA GLY A 158 32.37 -12.99 29.17
C GLY A 158 31.60 -14.29 29.00
N LEU A 159 30.40 -14.16 28.43
CA LEU A 159 29.70 -15.22 27.74
C LEU A 159 29.67 -14.86 26.25
N ARG A 160 30.50 -15.52 25.44
CA ARG A 160 30.47 -15.41 23.98
C ARG A 160 29.24 -16.17 23.46
N VAL A 161 28.24 -15.46 22.98
CA VAL A 161 27.18 -16.06 22.14
C VAL A 161 27.69 -16.08 20.71
N ARG A 162 27.88 -17.27 20.16
CA ARG A 162 28.22 -17.44 18.74
C ARG A 162 27.01 -17.05 17.90
N ILE A 163 27.16 -16.01 17.10
CA ILE A 163 26.23 -15.69 16.01
C ILE A 163 26.58 -16.68 14.89
N GLY A 164 25.67 -17.61 14.60
CA GLY A 164 25.77 -18.45 13.41
C GLY A 164 25.52 -17.57 12.18
N GLU A 165 26.57 -17.33 11.40
CA GLU A 165 26.48 -16.74 10.08
C GLU A 165 26.10 -17.87 9.10
N GLU A 166 24.85 -17.87 8.63
CA GLU A 166 24.42 -18.72 7.52
C GLU A 166 24.77 -18.02 6.19
N PRO A 167 25.58 -18.62 5.30
CA PRO A 167 25.96 -18.00 4.05
C PRO A 167 24.80 -17.99 3.03
N CYS A 168 24.55 -16.83 2.43
CA CYS A 168 23.69 -16.67 1.26
C CYS A 168 24.41 -17.21 0.01
N GLU A 169 24.14 -18.46 -0.37
CA GLU A 169 24.63 -19.01 -1.64
C GLU A 169 23.89 -18.40 -2.84
N ARG A 170 24.64 -17.71 -3.69
CA ARG A 170 24.24 -17.25 -5.01
C ARG A 170 24.19 -18.44 -5.96
N ARG A 171 22.99 -18.88 -6.36
CA ARG A 171 22.84 -19.73 -7.54
C ARG A 171 23.17 -18.94 -8.80
N HIS A 172 24.31 -19.26 -9.40
CA HIS A 172 24.61 -18.98 -10.80
C HIS A 172 23.66 -19.84 -11.65
N VAL A 173 22.97 -19.22 -12.61
CA VAL A 173 22.33 -19.93 -13.71
C VAL A 173 23.27 -19.77 -14.89
N GLU A 174 23.98 -20.85 -15.23
CA GLU A 174 24.74 -20.98 -16.46
C GLU A 174 23.78 -20.87 -17.66
N ARG A 175 24.11 -20.00 -18.61
CA ARG A 175 23.47 -19.99 -19.93
C ARG A 175 24.29 -20.90 -20.82
N ASP A 176 23.81 -22.12 -21.00
CA ASP A 176 24.26 -22.96 -22.10
C ASP A 176 23.91 -22.30 -23.43
N GLY A 177 24.95 -22.00 -24.20
CA GLY A 177 24.85 -21.58 -25.58
C GLY A 177 24.40 -22.76 -26.44
N VAL A 178 23.21 -22.64 -27.01
CA VAL A 178 22.81 -23.45 -28.16
C VAL A 178 23.20 -22.70 -29.41
N THR A 179 24.28 -23.16 -30.03
CA THR A 179 24.55 -22.99 -31.45
C THR A 179 23.49 -23.75 -32.25
N ASP A 180 22.81 -23.11 -33.19
CA ASP A 180 22.36 -23.85 -34.37
C ASP A 180 22.63 -23.06 -35.65
N ARG A 181 23.24 -23.77 -36.58
CA ARG A 181 23.56 -23.38 -37.94
C ARG A 181 22.41 -23.85 -38.81
N ARG A 182 21.77 -22.94 -39.55
CA ARG A 182 21.50 -23.04 -40.99
C ARG A 182 20.74 -21.82 -41.49
#